data_AF-G5DZZ9-F1
#
_entry.id   AF-G5DZZ9-F1
#
_cell.length_a   1.000
_cell.length_b   1.000
_cell.length_c   1.000
_cell.angle_alpha   90.00
_cell.angle_beta   90.00
_cell.angle_gamma   90.00
#
_symmetry.space_group_name_H-M   'P 1'
#
loop_
_entity.id
_entity.type
_entity.pdbx_description
1 polymer ?
#
loop_
_entity_poly.entity_id
_entity_poly.type
_entity_poly.pdbx_seq_one_letter_code
_entity_poly.pdbx_strand_id
1 'polypeptide(L)'
;RPEQRLALLHEGTGPRVISAFVEIIFDNSDNRLPIDKEEVSLRRVIGAKGQYFLDKKMVTKNDVMNLLESAGFSRSNPYYIVKQKINQMATAPDSQRLKLLREVAGTRVYDERKEESISLMKETEGKREKIDAQQDARDKMEEIERQVRELKSKISAMKEEKEQLSAERQEQIKQRTKLELKAKDLQDELAGNSEQRKRLLKERQKLLEKIEE
;
A
#
# COMPACT_ATOMS: atom_id res chain seq x y z
N ARG A 1 -20.08 5.04 -36.80
CA ARG A 1 -18.73 4.87 -37.40
C ARG A 1 -18.47 6.02 -38.38
N PRO A 2 -17.21 6.35 -38.76
CA PRO A 2 -16.91 7.46 -39.68
C PRO A 2 -17.67 7.37 -41.01
N GLU A 3 -17.79 6.17 -41.56
CA GLU A 3 -18.52 5.86 -42.81
C GLU A 3 -19.99 6.26 -42.76
N GLN A 4 -20.67 6.00 -41.64
CA GLN A 4 -22.07 6.39 -41.43
C GLN A 4 -22.27 7.90 -41.35
N ARG A 5 -21.22 8.68 -41.05
CA ARG A 5 -21.33 10.15 -40.97
C ARG A 5 -21.19 10.79 -42.35
N LEU A 6 -20.36 10.21 -43.21
CA LEU A 6 -20.20 10.66 -44.59
C LEU A 6 -21.50 10.46 -45.39
N ALA A 7 -22.22 9.36 -45.15
CA ALA A 7 -23.52 9.09 -45.75
C ALA A 7 -24.64 10.08 -45.35
N LEU A 8 -24.42 10.94 -44.34
CA LEU A 8 -25.36 11.99 -43.95
C LEU A 8 -25.10 13.33 -44.65
N LEU A 9 -23.98 13.46 -45.37
CA LEU A 9 -23.67 14.65 -46.15
C LEU A 9 -24.44 14.60 -47.47
N HIS A 10 -24.94 15.75 -47.90
CA HIS A 10 -25.65 15.86 -49.18
C HIS A 10 -24.71 15.53 -50.34
N GLU A 11 -25.06 14.51 -51.13
CA GLU A 11 -24.41 14.17 -52.39
C GLU A 11 -25.31 14.66 -53.54
N GLY A 12 -24.98 15.83 -54.09
CA GLY A 12 -25.63 16.43 -55.26
C GLY A 12 -24.72 16.43 -56.49
N THR A 13 -25.21 16.98 -57.61
CA THR A 13 -24.45 17.11 -58.87
C THR A 13 -23.35 18.18 -58.84
N GLY A 14 -23.21 18.90 -57.72
CA GLY A 14 -22.19 19.92 -57.49
C GLY A 14 -20.91 19.39 -56.83
N PRO A 15 -19.99 20.29 -56.43
CA PRO A 15 -18.77 19.90 -55.73
C PRO A 15 -19.08 19.17 -54.42
N ARG A 16 -18.30 18.12 -54.15
CA ARG A 16 -18.53 17.24 -52.99
C ARG A 16 -18.39 18.00 -51.68
N VAL A 17 -19.44 17.98 -50.86
CA VAL A 17 -19.44 18.61 -49.54
C VAL A 17 -18.62 17.75 -48.58
N ILE A 18 -17.59 18.33 -47.96
CA ILE A 18 -16.64 17.63 -47.07
C ILE A 18 -17.08 17.72 -45.60
N SER A 19 -17.88 18.74 -45.26
CA SER A 19 -18.42 18.95 -43.92
C SER A 19 -19.75 19.70 -43.95
N ALA A 20 -20.61 19.40 -43.00
CA ALA A 20 -21.85 20.13 -42.72
C ALA A 20 -21.92 20.48 -41.23
N PHE A 21 -22.75 21.44 -40.87
CA PHE A 21 -23.05 21.72 -39.47
C PHE A 21 -24.54 21.96 -39.26
N VAL A 22 -24.99 21.72 -38.04
CA VAL A 22 -26.33 22.07 -37.58
C VAL A 22 -26.14 22.91 -36.33
N GLU A 23 -26.82 24.05 -36.27
CA GLU A 23 -26.87 24.92 -35.10
C GLU A 23 -28.32 25.06 -34.64
N ILE A 24 -28.51 24.90 -33.33
CA ILE A 24 -29.78 25.11 -32.65
C ILE A 24 -29.54 26.24 -31.65
N ILE A 25 -30.44 27.22 -31.65
CA ILE A 25 -30.45 28.32 -30.69
C ILE A 25 -31.60 28.02 -29.72
N PHE A 26 -31.26 27.87 -28.45
CA PHE A 26 -32.21 27.64 -27.37
C PHE A 26 -32.52 28.97 -26.68
N ASP A 27 -33.80 29.20 -26.44
CA ASP A 27 -34.25 30.17 -25.45
C ASP A 27 -34.02 29.58 -24.05
N ASN A 28 -33.27 30.31 -23.23
CA ASN A 28 -32.89 29.96 -21.86
C ASN A 28 -33.43 30.99 -20.85
N SER A 29 -34.56 31.64 -21.16
CA SER A 29 -35.24 32.59 -20.25
C SER A 29 -35.58 32.00 -18.88
N ASP A 30 -35.74 30.68 -18.78
CA ASP A 30 -36.03 29.96 -17.53
C ASP A 30 -34.78 29.44 -16.80
N ASN A 31 -33.59 29.74 -17.30
CA ASN A 31 -32.29 29.35 -16.75
C ASN A 31 -32.16 27.84 -16.46
N ARG A 32 -32.82 26.98 -17.26
CA ARG A 32 -32.63 25.52 -17.18
C ARG A 32 -31.23 25.09 -17.58
N LEU A 33 -30.64 25.76 -18.55
CA LEU A 33 -29.23 25.58 -18.88
C LEU A 33 -28.42 26.44 -17.89
N PRO A 34 -27.40 25.88 -17.23
CA PRO A 34 -26.53 26.60 -16.28
C PRO A 34 -25.55 27.55 -16.99
N ILE A 35 -26.08 28.43 -17.84
CA ILE A 35 -25.34 29.42 -18.63
C ILE A 35 -26.10 30.74 -18.45
N ASP A 36 -25.39 31.76 -17.98
CA ASP A 36 -25.96 33.09 -17.71
C ASP A 36 -26.14 33.88 -19.03
N LYS A 37 -27.08 33.40 -19.85
CA LYS A 37 -27.50 33.99 -21.12
C LYS A 37 -28.95 33.64 -21.42
N GLU A 38 -29.67 34.60 -21.99
CA GLU A 38 -31.05 34.42 -22.46
C GLU A 38 -31.13 33.49 -23.68
N GLU A 39 -30.10 33.47 -24.54
CA GLU A 39 -30.01 32.56 -25.68
C GLU A 39 -28.71 31.76 -25.64
N VAL A 40 -28.81 30.45 -25.88
CA VAL A 40 -27.67 29.53 -25.91
C VAL A 40 -27.60 28.85 -27.28
N SER A 41 -26.47 28.99 -27.98
CA SER A 41 -26.27 28.35 -29.28
C SER A 41 -25.48 27.06 -29.15
N LEU A 42 -26.06 25.95 -29.62
CA LEU A 42 -25.39 24.64 -29.69
C LEU A 42 -25.22 24.24 -31.16
N ARG A 43 -23.97 24.19 -31.61
CA ARG A 43 -23.62 23.79 -32.97
C ARG A 43 -22.85 22.48 -32.98
N ARG A 44 -23.25 21.56 -33.85
CA ARG A 44 -22.54 20.32 -34.13
C ARG A 44 -22.04 20.31 -35.56
N VAL A 45 -20.74 20.16 -35.75
CA VAL A 45 -20.09 20.04 -37.06
C VAL A 45 -19.85 18.56 -37.36
N ILE A 46 -20.32 18.11 -38.52
CA ILE A 46 -20.16 16.77 -39.06
C ILE A 46 -19.20 16.85 -40.25
N GLY A 47 -18.03 16.25 -40.10
CA GLY A 47 -17.05 16.03 -41.17
C GLY A 47 -16.22 14.79 -40.84
N ALA A 48 -14.94 14.76 -41.23
CA ALA A 48 -14.01 13.68 -40.87
C ALA A 48 -13.91 13.47 -39.35
N LYS A 49 -13.87 14.57 -38.59
CA LYS A 49 -13.97 14.60 -37.12
C LYS A 49 -15.24 15.35 -36.73
N GLY A 50 -16.01 14.78 -35.79
CA GLY A 50 -17.20 15.44 -35.26
C GLY A 50 -16.81 16.39 -34.13
N GLN A 51 -17.27 17.63 -34.19
CA GLN A 51 -16.98 18.67 -33.20
C GLN A 51 -18.28 19.29 -32.67
N TYR A 52 -18.22 19.76 -31.43
CA TYR A 52 -19.31 20.49 -30.77
C TYR A 52 -18.84 21.88 -30.41
N PHE A 53 -19.72 22.86 -30.59
CA PHE A 53 -19.51 24.23 -30.22
C PHE A 53 -20.69 24.71 -29.39
N LEU A 54 -20.41 25.33 -28.26
CA LEU A 54 -21.39 25.98 -27.39
C LEU A 54 -21.04 27.47 -27.38
N ASP A 55 -21.95 28.32 -27.86
CA ASP A 55 -21.72 29.76 -28.06
C ASP A 55 -20.38 30.06 -28.78
N LYS A 56 -20.15 29.36 -29.89
CA LYS A 56 -18.93 29.45 -30.72
C LYS A 56 -17.64 28.94 -30.04
N LYS A 57 -17.68 28.49 -28.78
CA LYS A 57 -16.54 27.86 -28.09
C LYS A 57 -16.55 26.35 -28.30
N MET A 58 -15.40 25.77 -28.64
CA MET A 58 -15.29 24.32 -28.82
C MET A 58 -15.41 23.61 -27.46
N VAL A 59 -16.27 22.59 -27.38
CA VAL A 59 -16.55 21.81 -26.16
C VAL A 59 -16.48 20.32 -26.43
N THR A 60 -16.26 19.51 -25.39
CA THR A 60 -16.21 18.06 -25.55
C THR A 60 -17.62 17.45 -25.64
N LYS A 61 -17.70 16.23 -26.18
CA LYS A 61 -18.97 15.48 -26.23
C LYS A 61 -19.57 15.24 -24.84
N ASN A 62 -18.73 15.04 -23.83
CA ASN A 62 -19.18 14.75 -22.48
C ASN A 62 -19.78 16.00 -21.83
N ASP A 63 -19.15 17.16 -22.01
CA ASP A 63 -19.66 18.43 -21.48
C ASP A 63 -21.05 18.77 -22.06
N VAL A 64 -21.23 18.59 -23.38
CA VAL A 64 -22.54 18.78 -24.02
C VAL A 64 -23.58 17.82 -23.48
N MET A 65 -23.19 16.57 -23.21
CA MET A 65 -24.08 15.57 -22.61
C MET A 65 -24.52 15.95 -21.21
N ASN A 66 -23.57 16.34 -20.37
CA ASN A 66 -23.84 16.74 -18.99
C ASN A 66 -24.74 18.00 -18.95
N LEU A 67 -24.48 18.96 -19.85
CA LEU A 67 -25.28 20.18 -20.00
C LEU A 67 -26.74 19.88 -20.41
N LEU A 68 -26.92 18.97 -21.38
CA LEU A 68 -28.26 18.57 -21.81
C LEU A 68 -28.97 17.77 -20.72
N GLU A 69 -28.27 16.88 -20.01
CA GLU A 69 -28.83 16.14 -18.88
C GLU A 69 -29.24 17.06 -17.72
N SER A 70 -28.45 18.10 -17.40
CA SER A 70 -28.80 19.07 -16.36
C SER A 70 -30.03 19.89 -16.72
N ALA A 71 -30.24 20.18 -18.01
CA ALA A 71 -31.45 20.81 -18.52
C ALA A 71 -32.66 19.85 -18.64
N GLY A 72 -32.49 18.58 -18.24
CA GLY A 72 -33.53 17.56 -18.24
C GLY A 72 -33.57 16.67 -19.49
N PHE A 73 -32.75 16.94 -20.51
CA PHE A 73 -32.66 16.10 -21.71
C PHE A 73 -31.82 14.84 -21.46
N SER A 74 -32.38 13.88 -20.71
CA SER A 74 -31.76 12.57 -20.54
C SER A 74 -31.77 11.76 -21.84
N ARG A 75 -30.62 11.18 -22.20
CA ARG A 75 -30.52 10.17 -23.27
C ARG A 75 -31.39 8.94 -23.02
N SER A 76 -31.75 8.71 -21.76
CA SER A 76 -32.55 7.56 -21.32
C SER A 76 -34.05 7.82 -21.41
N ASN A 77 -34.48 9.06 -21.71
CA ASN A 77 -35.89 9.33 -21.84
C ASN A 77 -36.31 9.11 -23.31
N PRO A 78 -37.05 8.03 -23.62
CA PRO A 78 -37.42 7.69 -24.99
C PRO A 78 -38.47 8.64 -25.58
N TYR A 79 -39.09 9.53 -24.79
CA TYR A 79 -40.18 10.39 -25.24
C TYR A 79 -39.75 11.63 -26.02
N TYR A 80 -38.48 12.04 -25.97
CA TYR A 80 -38.06 13.27 -26.67
C TYR A 80 -38.14 13.17 -28.19
N ILE A 81 -37.93 11.98 -28.74
CA ILE A 81 -37.98 11.75 -30.20
C ILE A 81 -38.71 10.45 -30.47
N VAL A 82 -39.98 10.54 -30.81
CA VAL A 82 -40.78 9.41 -31.27
C VAL A 82 -40.39 9.11 -32.73
N LYS A 83 -39.58 8.07 -32.93
CA LYS A 83 -39.33 7.53 -34.27
C LYS A 83 -40.64 6.95 -34.83
N GLN A 84 -40.75 6.72 -36.15
CA GLN A 84 -41.84 5.96 -36.79
C GLN A 84 -41.89 4.47 -36.38
N LYS A 85 -41.69 4.16 -35.10
CA LYS A 85 -41.62 2.83 -34.49
C LYS A 85 -42.68 2.62 -33.40
N ILE A 86 -43.71 3.46 -33.34
CA ILE A 86 -44.85 3.31 -32.39
C ILE A 86 -45.45 1.90 -32.48
N ASN A 87 -45.57 1.34 -33.69
CA ASN A 87 -46.07 -0.01 -33.88
C ASN A 87 -45.18 -1.09 -33.23
N GLN A 88 -43.86 -0.88 -33.17
CA GLN A 88 -42.94 -1.81 -32.49
C GLN A 88 -43.09 -1.75 -30.97
N MET A 89 -43.55 -0.62 -30.42
CA MET A 89 -43.81 -0.48 -28.98
C MET A 89 -45.12 -1.18 -28.58
N ALA A 90 -46.13 -1.14 -29.46
CA ALA A 90 -47.39 -1.85 -29.27
C ALA A 90 -47.23 -3.37 -29.36
N THR A 91 -46.39 -3.87 -30.27
CA THR A 91 -46.16 -5.32 -30.47
C THR A 91 -44.97 -5.89 -29.69
N ALA A 92 -44.22 -5.08 -28.95
CA ALA A 92 -43.09 -5.55 -28.16
C ALA A 92 -43.54 -6.50 -27.02
N PRO A 93 -42.72 -7.51 -26.67
CA PRO A 93 -42.96 -8.36 -25.52
C PRO A 93 -42.91 -7.56 -24.20
N ASP A 94 -43.62 -8.06 -23.19
CA ASP A 94 -43.82 -7.35 -21.92
C ASP A 94 -42.51 -6.99 -21.20
N SER A 95 -41.47 -7.82 -21.33
CA SER A 95 -40.13 -7.54 -20.77
C SER A 95 -39.50 -6.26 -21.37
N GLN A 96 -39.68 -6.05 -22.68
CA GLN A 96 -39.18 -4.88 -23.38
C GLN A 96 -40.03 -3.64 -23.08
N ARG A 97 -41.35 -3.81 -22.94
CA ARG A 97 -42.26 -2.73 -22.51
C ARG A 97 -41.96 -2.29 -21.08
N LEU A 98 -41.70 -3.23 -20.16
CA LEU A 98 -41.29 -2.94 -18.79
C LEU A 98 -39.94 -2.23 -18.73
N LYS A 99 -38.96 -2.66 -19.54
CA LYS A 99 -37.65 -2.00 -19.63
C LYS A 99 -37.79 -0.54 -20.06
N LEU A 100 -38.61 -0.29 -21.09
CA LEU A 100 -38.90 1.05 -21.57
C LEU A 100 -39.59 1.89 -20.48
N LEU A 101 -40.60 1.33 -19.79
CA LEU A 101 -41.29 2.01 -18.68
C LEU A 101 -40.35 2.37 -17.53
N ARG A 102 -39.38 1.50 -17.20
CA ARG A 102 -38.32 1.80 -16.22
C ARG A 102 -37.38 2.91 -16.69
N GLU A 103 -37.04 2.92 -17.97
CA GLU A 103 -36.22 3.98 -18.59
C GLU A 103 -36.93 5.34 -18.49
N VAL A 104 -38.22 5.34 -18.83
CA VAL A 104 -39.14 6.49 -18.72
C VAL A 104 -39.26 7.00 -17.29
N ALA A 105 -39.40 6.10 -16.32
CA ALA A 105 -39.52 6.44 -14.92
C ALA A 105 -38.22 7.00 -14.34
N GLY A 106 -37.14 7.07 -15.13
CA GLY A 106 -35.85 7.59 -14.70
C GLY A 106 -35.13 6.70 -13.68
N THR A 107 -35.65 5.50 -13.39
CA THR A 107 -35.09 4.60 -12.36
C THR A 107 -33.72 4.05 -12.77
N ARG A 108 -33.40 4.05 -14.07
CA ARG A 108 -32.11 3.59 -14.59
C ARG A 108 -30.93 4.35 -13.99
N VAL A 109 -31.03 5.68 -13.87
CA VAL A 109 -29.94 6.51 -13.31
C VAL A 109 -29.74 6.20 -11.83
N TYR A 110 -30.82 5.96 -11.09
CA TYR A 110 -30.76 5.55 -9.69
C TYR A 110 -30.12 4.17 -9.54
N ASP A 111 -30.54 3.20 -10.36
CA ASP A 111 -30.01 1.83 -10.33
C ASP A 111 -28.51 1.81 -10.68
N GLU A 112 -28.08 2.56 -11.69
CA GLU A 112 -26.66 2.69 -12.07
C GLU A 112 -25.83 3.31 -10.94
N ARG A 113 -26.29 4.42 -10.36
CA ARG A 113 -25.59 5.05 -9.22
C ARG A 113 -25.54 4.15 -7.99
N LYS A 114 -26.59 3.37 -7.76
CA LYS A 114 -26.64 2.39 -6.67
C LYS A 114 -25.62 1.28 -6.90
N GLU A 115 -25.53 0.75 -8.11
CA GLU A 115 -24.58 -0.32 -8.46
C GLU A 115 -23.12 0.18 -8.37
N GLU A 116 -22.84 1.39 -8.86
CA GLU A 116 -21.55 2.06 -8.70
C GLU A 116 -21.20 2.26 -7.22
N SER A 117 -22.15 2.72 -6.40
CA SER A 117 -21.95 2.93 -4.96
C SER A 117 -21.66 1.62 -4.23
N ILE A 118 -22.36 0.54 -4.57
CA ILE A 118 -22.11 -0.80 -4.01
C ILE A 118 -20.71 -1.29 -4.39
N SER A 119 -20.29 -1.07 -5.64
CA SER A 119 -18.94 -1.42 -6.10
C SER A 119 -17.87 -0.67 -5.30
N LEU A 120 -18.03 0.65 -5.14
CA LEU A 120 -17.12 1.49 -4.36
C LEU A 120 -17.07 1.08 -2.88
N MET A 121 -18.22 0.71 -2.31
CA MET A 121 -18.31 0.24 -0.93
C MET A 121 -17.50 -1.05 -0.73
N LYS A 122 -17.62 -2.02 -1.64
CA LYS A 122 -16.81 -3.25 -1.62
C LYS A 122 -15.31 -2.97 -1.74
N GLU A 123 -14.92 -2.04 -2.61
CA GLU A 123 -13.52 -1.64 -2.74
C GLU A 123 -12.99 -1.00 -1.45
N THR A 124 -13.82 -0.18 -0.80
CA THR A 124 -13.48 0.49 0.46
C THR A 124 -13.36 -0.50 1.61
N GLU A 125 -14.24 -1.50 1.67
CA GLU A 125 -14.18 -2.59 2.65
C GLU A 125 -12.87 -3.39 2.50
N GLY A 126 -12.49 -3.76 1.27
CA GLY A 126 -11.21 -4.43 1.03
C GLY A 126 -9.96 -3.57 1.34
N LYS A 127 -10.06 -2.24 1.21
CA LYS A 127 -8.99 -1.32 1.68
C LYS A 127 -8.90 -1.30 3.20
N ARG A 128 -10.04 -1.32 3.89
CA ARG A 128 -10.09 -1.32 5.36
C ARG A 128 -9.48 -2.59 5.94
N GLU A 129 -9.82 -3.76 5.41
CA GLU A 129 -9.20 -5.03 5.84
C GLU A 129 -7.67 -5.02 5.71
N LYS A 130 -7.14 -4.43 4.63
CA LYS A 130 -5.69 -4.27 4.45
C LYS A 130 -5.06 -3.35 5.49
N ILE A 131 -5.74 -2.25 5.85
CA ILE A 131 -5.26 -1.32 6.87
C ILE A 131 -5.24 -2.01 8.23
N ASP A 132 -6.31 -2.74 8.59
CA ASP A 132 -6.40 -3.48 9.85
C ASP A 132 -5.27 -4.52 9.94
N ALA A 133 -5.01 -5.29 8.86
CA ALA A 133 -3.90 -6.23 8.81
C ALA A 133 -2.51 -5.57 8.91
N GLN A 134 -2.35 -4.35 8.36
CA GLN A 134 -1.12 -3.58 8.50
C GLN A 134 -0.92 -3.07 9.93
N GLN A 135 -1.99 -2.71 10.63
CA GLN A 135 -1.94 -2.28 12.01
C GLN A 135 -1.53 -3.44 12.92
N ASP A 136 -2.15 -4.62 12.76
CA ASP A 136 -1.76 -5.83 13.48
C ASP A 136 -0.29 -6.20 13.25
N ALA A 137 0.22 -6.00 12.02
CA ALA A 137 1.62 -6.24 11.70
C ALA A 137 2.55 -5.24 12.39
N ARG A 138 2.16 -3.97 12.51
CA ARG A 138 2.92 -2.94 13.23
C ARG A 138 2.99 -3.23 14.72
N ASP A 139 1.88 -3.60 15.34
CA ASP A 139 1.83 -3.93 16.76
C ASP A 139 2.76 -5.12 17.08
N LYS A 140 2.76 -6.14 16.21
CA LYS A 140 3.70 -7.27 16.31
C LYS A 140 5.15 -6.85 16.12
N MET A 141 5.45 -5.92 15.20
CA MET A 141 6.80 -5.39 15.03
C MET A 141 7.27 -4.64 16.27
N GLU A 142 6.43 -3.82 16.88
CA GLU A 142 6.77 -3.12 18.13
C GLU A 142 7.05 -4.08 19.28
N GLU A 143 6.26 -5.16 19.41
CA GLU A 143 6.49 -6.19 20.41
C GLU A 143 7.82 -6.92 20.18
N ILE A 144 8.11 -7.32 18.93
CA ILE A 144 9.38 -7.96 18.57
C ILE A 144 10.55 -7.01 18.85
N GLU A 145 10.44 -5.73 18.51
CA GLU A 145 11.49 -4.75 18.82
C GLU A 145 11.73 -4.61 20.33
N ARG A 146 10.67 -4.64 21.14
CA ARG A 146 10.79 -4.63 22.60
C ARG A 146 11.55 -5.86 23.08
N GLN A 147 11.20 -7.05 22.59
CA GLN A 147 11.88 -8.30 22.92
C GLN A 147 13.36 -8.26 22.50
N VAL A 148 13.67 -7.74 21.32
CA VAL A 148 15.06 -7.58 20.84
C VAL A 148 15.85 -6.64 21.75
N ARG A 149 15.26 -5.51 22.19
CA ARG A 149 15.91 -4.58 23.13
C ARG A 149 16.21 -5.26 24.47
N GLU A 150 15.25 -6.00 25.02
CA GLU A 150 15.43 -6.73 26.27
C GLU A 150 16.52 -7.81 26.15
N LEU A 151 16.51 -8.60 25.06
CA LEU A 151 17.53 -9.62 24.81
C LEU A 151 18.92 -9.00 24.64
N LYS A 152 19.04 -7.86 23.95
CA LYS A 152 20.32 -7.15 23.84
C LYS A 152 20.86 -6.72 25.21
N SER A 153 20.00 -6.21 26.09
CA SER A 153 20.38 -5.84 27.46
C SER A 153 20.81 -7.05 28.29
N LYS A 154 20.11 -8.19 28.17
CA LYS A 154 20.52 -9.45 28.82
C LYS A 154 21.88 -9.93 28.31
N ILE A 155 22.12 -9.87 26.99
CA ILE A 155 23.40 -10.26 26.40
C ILE A 155 24.53 -9.35 26.86
N SER A 156 24.32 -8.04 26.98
CA SER A 156 25.36 -7.13 27.48
C SER A 156 25.69 -7.42 28.95
N ALA A 157 24.67 -7.62 29.80
CA ALA A 157 24.88 -7.98 31.20
C ALA A 157 25.65 -9.31 31.34
N MET A 158 25.27 -10.34 30.57
CA MET A 158 25.99 -11.63 30.57
C MET A 158 27.44 -11.50 30.07
N LYS A 159 27.71 -10.58 29.13
CA LYS A 159 29.08 -10.32 28.67
C LYS A 159 29.92 -9.68 29.78
N GLU A 160 29.39 -8.69 30.47
CA GLU A 160 30.06 -8.04 31.60
C GLU A 160 30.34 -9.03 32.73
N GLU A 161 29.34 -9.85 33.09
CA GLU A 161 29.50 -10.91 34.11
C GLU A 161 30.58 -11.93 33.70
N LYS A 162 30.58 -12.36 32.44
CA LYS A 162 31.60 -13.27 31.91
C LYS A 162 33.00 -12.65 31.99
N GLU A 163 33.12 -11.35 31.69
CA GLU A 163 34.39 -10.64 31.73
C GLU A 163 34.92 -10.53 33.17
N GLN A 164 34.04 -10.19 34.13
CA GLN A 164 34.36 -10.18 35.57
C GLN A 164 34.83 -11.56 36.05
N LEU A 165 34.07 -12.62 35.78
CA LEU A 165 34.43 -13.99 36.13
C LEU A 165 35.75 -14.42 35.49
N SER A 166 36.04 -13.97 34.27
CA SER A 166 37.30 -14.28 33.59
C SER A 166 38.50 -13.60 34.27
N ALA A 167 38.33 -12.34 34.71
CA ALA A 167 39.33 -11.59 35.45
C ALA A 167 39.60 -12.21 36.83
N GLU A 168 38.55 -12.55 37.58
CA GLU A 168 38.67 -13.25 38.87
C GLU A 168 39.39 -14.59 38.73
N ARG A 169 39.02 -15.39 37.72
CA ARG A 169 39.69 -16.66 37.43
C ARG A 169 41.17 -16.45 37.14
N GLN A 170 41.52 -15.41 36.39
CA GLN A 170 42.92 -15.12 36.06
C GLN A 170 43.73 -14.68 37.28
N GLU A 171 43.13 -13.93 38.20
CA GLU A 171 43.75 -13.57 39.48
C GLU A 171 43.94 -14.80 40.38
N GLN A 172 42.93 -15.66 40.49
CA GLN A 172 43.03 -16.93 41.22
C GLN A 172 44.16 -17.81 40.67
N ILE A 173 44.30 -17.90 39.35
CA ILE A 173 45.40 -18.64 38.71
C ILE A 173 46.75 -18.07 39.15
N LYS A 174 46.95 -16.74 39.09
CA LYS A 174 48.21 -16.10 39.52
C LYS A 174 48.53 -16.40 40.99
N GLN A 175 47.53 -16.27 41.86
CA GLN A 175 47.71 -16.55 43.29
C GLN A 175 48.08 -18.02 43.53
N ARG A 176 47.39 -18.93 42.83
CA ARG A 176 47.65 -20.36 42.91
C ARG A 176 49.05 -20.73 42.41
N THR A 177 49.50 -20.16 41.29
CA THR A 177 50.87 -20.35 40.79
C THR A 177 51.92 -19.81 41.77
N LYS A 178 51.67 -18.67 42.42
CA LYS A 178 52.58 -18.10 43.43
C LYS A 178 52.68 -19.00 44.68
N LEU A 179 51.57 -19.58 45.11
CA LEU A 179 51.55 -20.54 46.21
C LEU A 179 52.25 -21.85 45.84
N GLU A 180 52.05 -22.35 44.62
CA GLU A 180 52.76 -23.54 44.11
C GLU A 180 54.27 -23.33 44.06
N LEU A 181 54.74 -22.17 43.58
CA LEU A 181 56.17 -21.82 43.61
C LEU A 181 56.72 -21.79 45.04
N LYS A 182 56.06 -21.10 45.97
CA LYS A 182 56.47 -21.07 47.38
C LYS A 182 56.48 -22.46 48.03
N ALA A 183 55.48 -23.29 47.72
CA ALA A 183 55.41 -24.65 48.24
C ALA A 183 56.59 -25.50 47.72
N LYS A 184 56.97 -25.30 46.46
CA LYS A 184 58.14 -25.95 45.86
C LYS A 184 59.45 -25.47 46.49
N ASP A 185 59.63 -24.16 46.66
CA ASP A 185 60.82 -23.59 47.32
C ASP A 185 60.97 -24.13 48.75
N LEU A 186 59.87 -24.18 49.52
CA LEU A 186 59.86 -24.76 50.88
C LEU A 186 60.16 -26.27 50.87
N GLN A 187 59.68 -27.02 49.87
CA GLN A 187 60.03 -28.43 49.71
C GLN A 187 61.52 -28.61 49.43
N ASP A 188 62.10 -27.78 48.57
CA ASP A 188 63.53 -27.81 48.24
C ASP A 188 64.38 -27.43 49.46
N GLU A 189 63.98 -26.43 50.25
CA GLU A 189 64.62 -26.08 51.52
C GLU A 189 64.53 -27.20 52.57
N LEU A 190 63.36 -27.84 52.71
CA LEU A 190 63.17 -28.98 53.61
C LEU A 190 64.03 -30.17 53.18
N ALA A 191 64.11 -30.46 51.88
CA ALA A 191 64.97 -31.49 51.34
C ALA A 191 66.45 -31.18 51.66
N GLY A 192 66.91 -29.95 51.43
CA GLY A 192 68.27 -29.50 51.76
C GLY A 192 68.58 -29.61 53.26
N ASN A 193 67.70 -29.13 54.13
CA ASN A 193 67.82 -29.26 55.58
C ASN A 193 67.82 -30.74 56.04
N SER A 194 67.00 -31.59 55.42
CA SER A 194 66.97 -33.02 55.73
C SER A 194 68.28 -33.71 55.35
N GLU A 195 68.91 -33.32 54.23
CA GLU A 195 70.22 -33.81 53.82
C GLU A 195 71.32 -33.33 54.76
N GLN A 196 71.33 -32.04 55.11
CA GLN A 196 72.28 -31.49 56.10
C GLN A 196 72.14 -32.20 57.44
N ARG A 197 70.91 -32.43 57.93
CA ARG A 197 70.65 -33.15 59.17
C ARG A 197 71.17 -34.60 59.10
N LYS A 198 70.98 -35.30 57.97
CA LYS A 198 71.56 -36.63 57.74
C LYS A 198 73.10 -36.62 57.76
N ARG A 199 73.74 -35.60 57.16
CA ARG A 199 75.21 -35.45 57.18
C ARG A 199 75.74 -35.21 58.60
N LEU A 200 75.14 -34.28 59.33
CA LEU A 200 75.51 -33.97 60.72
C LEU A 200 75.30 -35.18 61.66
N LEU A 201 74.23 -35.95 61.46
CA LEU A 201 74.01 -37.20 62.21
C LEU A 201 75.11 -38.23 61.92
N LYS A 202 75.53 -38.38 60.67
CA LYS A 202 76.66 -39.26 60.30
C LYS A 202 77.98 -38.78 60.90
N GLU A 203 78.26 -37.48 60.89
CA GLU A 203 79.47 -36.92 61.53
C GLU A 203 79.44 -37.12 63.04
N ARG A 204 78.31 -36.85 63.69
CA ARG A 204 78.13 -37.12 65.13
C ARG A 204 78.37 -38.59 65.45
N GLN A 205 77.88 -39.51 64.63
CA GLN A 205 78.07 -40.94 64.84
C GLN A 205 79.55 -41.34 64.71
N LYS A 206 80.27 -40.82 63.71
CA LYS A 206 81.72 -41.02 63.58
C LYS A 206 82.54 -40.42 64.72
N LEU A 207 82.11 -39.28 65.27
CA LEU A 207 82.77 -38.67 66.42
C LEU A 207 82.55 -39.47 67.71
N LEU A 208 81.36 -40.05 67.89
CA LEU A 208 81.08 -40.96 69.00
C LEU A 208 81.94 -42.23 68.90
N GLU A 209 82.05 -42.82 67.71
CA GLU A 209 82.95 -43.98 67.47
C GLU A 209 84.41 -43.65 67.79
N LYS A 210 84.87 -42.41 67.55
CA LYS A 210 86.24 -41.96 67.90
C LYS A 210 86.47 -41.65 69.39
N ILE A 211 85.41 -41.51 70.18
CA ILE A 211 85.50 -41.27 71.63
C ILE A 211 85.46 -42.61 72.40
N GLU A 212 85.00 -43.69 71.75
CA GLU A 212 84.95 -45.05 72.28
C GLU A 212 86.22 -45.88 71.98
N GLU A 213 87.18 -45.35 71.21
CA GLU A 213 88.59 -45.82 71.10
C GLU A 213 89.52 -45.10 72.08
#